data_AF-A0A166FLJ8-F1
#
_entry.id   AF-A0A166FLJ8-F1
#
_cell.length_a   1.000
_cell.length_b   1.000
_cell.length_c   1.000
_cell.angle_alpha   90.00
_cell.angle_beta   90.00
_cell.angle_gamma   90.00
#
_symmetry.space_group_name_H-M   'P 1'
#
loop_
_entity.id
_entity.type
_entity.pdbx_description
1 polymer ?
#
loop_
_entity_poly.entity_id
_entity_poly.type
_entity_poly.pdbx_seq_one_letter_code
_entity_poly.pdbx_strand_id
1 'polypeptide(L)'
;ITMDELPQELIDQILLNCDALALSCLSRTSRSYALQVTHPSKAFIWKSLFLQTFDDPRPAMQINLHPRAGDEYDWMASLQKRFRAETIVGSAGGLKRVKLTEREELYETLLDIALTAALGGGGGDKIPTGKNIIWLIKLTEPYGQLIFHHQLWTPSPREVQLRSHLHVLIGLTKIDHTPDMRLNSRSYVYDISHYTPGALYGPFLDPDAPIPINRPPSLDSDPHNHKILTNWLHLRHIHHVFTLNFIDRVTIPTSPITRPLALPFIQANSASGLRGRREDDWAGIEGRWQVGFSFCDHRDLIQFNHYLVSHQVPNPLIDPSFSEALRFIKVDLRILAHGPPHPLFPSRPKIHFEGGLVANGEGFMASIVGWVCMTGDGQIRWHFTSGEQGHVIWSSEGVQIGGIRSCYGVLGSWTTVFHDDDDPVGPFWLHKIGGVGEDSESRMTEIISD
;
A
#
# COMPACT_ATOMS: atom_id res chain seq x y z
N ILE A 1 -35.91 -34.59 21.95
CA ILE A 1 -35.12 -33.36 22.08
C ILE A 1 -34.75 -32.91 20.69
N THR A 2 -35.62 -32.10 20.09
CA THR A 2 -35.28 -31.31 18.89
C THR A 2 -34.49 -30.08 19.33
N MET A 3 -33.74 -29.47 18.41
CA MET A 3 -32.92 -28.29 18.74
C MET A 3 -33.78 -27.11 19.24
N ASP A 4 -35.03 -27.03 18.77
CA ASP A 4 -36.03 -26.04 19.19
C ASP A 4 -36.55 -26.24 20.64
N GLU A 5 -36.26 -27.40 21.26
CA GLU A 5 -36.61 -27.71 22.66
C GLU A 5 -35.47 -27.34 23.63
N LEU A 6 -34.33 -26.87 23.14
CA LEU A 6 -33.17 -26.50 23.96
C LEU A 6 -33.27 -25.05 24.45
N PRO A 7 -32.75 -24.73 25.66
CA PRO A 7 -32.50 -23.36 26.08
C PRO A 7 -31.62 -22.60 25.09
N GLN A 8 -31.88 -21.30 24.96
CA GLN A 8 -31.21 -20.45 23.97
C GLN A 8 -29.69 -20.41 24.15
N GLU A 9 -29.22 -20.52 25.39
CA GLU A 9 -27.80 -20.57 25.74
C GLU A 9 -27.11 -21.82 25.19
N LEU A 10 -27.79 -22.97 25.21
CA LEU A 10 -27.26 -24.22 24.65
C LEU A 10 -27.23 -24.17 23.13
N ILE A 11 -28.26 -23.58 22.51
CA ILE A 11 -28.29 -23.36 21.06
C ILE A 11 -27.10 -22.47 20.67
N ASP A 12 -26.87 -21.36 21.38
CA ASP A 12 -25.75 -20.46 21.11
C ASP A 12 -24.39 -21.14 21.27
N GLN A 13 -24.23 -21.99 22.28
CA GLN A 13 -23.02 -22.80 22.43
C GLN A 13 -22.82 -23.79 21.28
N ILE A 14 -23.89 -24.43 20.79
CA ILE A 14 -23.79 -25.31 19.62
C ILE A 14 -23.35 -24.52 18.39
N LEU A 15 -23.99 -23.37 18.12
CA LEU A 15 -23.68 -22.53 16.97
C LEU A 15 -22.24 -21.99 17.00
N LEU A 16 -21.70 -21.66 18.18
CA LEU A 16 -20.31 -21.21 18.36
C LEU A 16 -19.27 -22.29 18.03
N ASN A 17 -19.64 -23.57 18.09
CA ASN A 17 -18.77 -24.70 17.74
C ASN A 17 -18.90 -25.13 16.26
N CYS A 18 -19.83 -24.53 15.50
CA CYS A 18 -19.97 -24.77 14.07
C CYS A 18 -19.07 -23.84 13.25
N ASP A 19 -18.63 -24.30 12.07
CA ASP A 19 -18.00 -23.40 11.11
C ASP A 19 -19.05 -22.53 10.36
N ALA A 20 -18.58 -21.48 9.67
CA ALA A 20 -19.45 -20.55 8.96
C ALA A 20 -20.26 -21.21 7.81
N LEU A 21 -19.73 -22.28 7.20
CA LEU A 21 -20.41 -23.00 6.13
C LEU A 21 -21.56 -23.84 6.69
N ALA A 22 -21.35 -24.53 7.80
CA ALA A 22 -22.36 -25.29 8.53
C ALA A 22 -23.49 -24.39 9.00
N LEU A 23 -23.18 -23.19 9.53
CA LEU A 23 -24.21 -22.21 9.89
C LEU A 23 -24.99 -21.69 8.69
N SER A 24 -24.31 -21.45 7.56
CA SER A 24 -24.98 -21.08 6.30
C SER A 24 -25.94 -22.18 5.83
N CYS A 25 -25.52 -23.45 5.86
CA CYS A 25 -26.37 -24.59 5.56
C CYS A 25 -27.57 -24.69 6.53
N LEU A 26 -27.32 -24.57 7.84
CA LEU A 26 -28.36 -24.62 8.88
C LEU A 26 -29.43 -23.55 8.66
N SER A 27 -29.03 -22.31 8.34
CA SER A 27 -29.94 -21.20 8.07
C SER A 27 -30.90 -21.46 6.91
N ARG A 28 -30.56 -22.39 6.00
CA ARG A 28 -31.38 -22.74 4.83
C ARG A 28 -32.37 -23.88 5.11
N THR A 29 -32.29 -24.53 6.27
CA THR A 29 -33.15 -25.68 6.61
C THR A 29 -34.53 -25.27 7.11
N SER A 30 -34.63 -24.17 7.87
CA SER A 30 -35.90 -23.66 8.39
C SER A 30 -35.86 -22.16 8.64
N ARG A 31 -37.03 -21.50 8.65
CA ARG A 31 -37.12 -20.07 9.02
C ARG A 31 -36.73 -19.82 10.48
N SER A 32 -37.02 -20.75 11.37
CA SER A 32 -36.65 -20.68 12.80
C SER A 32 -35.12 -20.62 12.93
N TYR A 33 -34.41 -21.55 12.28
CA TYR A 33 -32.95 -21.59 12.29
C TYR A 33 -32.33 -20.42 11.52
N ALA A 34 -32.96 -19.96 10.44
CA ALA A 34 -32.53 -18.73 9.77
C ALA A 34 -32.54 -17.53 10.73
N LEU A 35 -33.61 -17.37 11.53
CA LEU A 35 -33.68 -16.32 12.54
C LEU A 35 -32.64 -16.54 13.64
N GLN A 36 -32.46 -17.75 14.15
CA GLN A 36 -31.44 -18.04 15.17
C GLN A 36 -30.00 -17.76 14.71
N VAL A 37 -29.75 -17.77 13.40
CA VAL A 37 -28.43 -17.50 12.81
C VAL A 37 -28.27 -16.02 12.42
N THR A 38 -29.32 -15.38 11.90
CA THR A 38 -29.22 -14.02 11.30
C THR A 38 -29.73 -12.88 12.17
N HIS A 39 -30.38 -13.18 13.30
CA HIS A 39 -30.93 -12.14 14.16
C HIS A 39 -29.84 -11.24 14.74
N PRO A 40 -30.03 -9.90 14.83
CA PRO A 40 -29.01 -8.98 15.32
C PRO A 40 -28.46 -9.31 16.72
N SER A 41 -29.30 -9.86 17.60
CA SER A 41 -28.87 -10.33 18.93
C SER A 41 -27.83 -11.46 18.91
N LYS A 42 -27.56 -12.04 17.73
CA LYS A 42 -26.61 -13.13 17.49
C LYS A 42 -25.33 -12.66 16.82
N ALA A 43 -25.13 -11.34 16.69
CA ALA A 43 -23.92 -10.76 16.12
C ALA A 43 -22.62 -11.24 16.79
N PHE A 44 -22.67 -11.60 18.09
CA PHE A 44 -21.53 -12.16 18.81
C PHE A 44 -21.03 -13.50 18.25
N ILE A 45 -21.91 -14.33 17.67
CA ILE A 45 -21.55 -15.61 17.04
C ILE A 45 -20.71 -15.33 15.79
N TRP A 46 -21.20 -14.45 14.93
CA TRP A 46 -20.48 -14.03 13.72
C TRP A 46 -19.16 -13.34 14.03
N LYS A 47 -19.13 -12.51 15.08
CA LYS A 47 -17.88 -11.94 15.59
C LYS A 47 -16.90 -13.02 16.03
N SER A 48 -17.35 -14.01 16.80
CA SER A 48 -16.50 -15.12 17.25
C SER A 48 -15.90 -15.87 16.06
N LEU A 49 -16.73 -16.26 15.08
CA LEU A 49 -16.29 -16.97 13.88
C LEU A 49 -15.35 -16.15 13.02
N PHE A 50 -15.63 -14.85 12.86
CA PHE A 50 -14.75 -13.94 12.16
C PHE A 50 -13.38 -13.90 12.82
N LEU A 51 -13.34 -13.68 14.15
CA LEU A 51 -12.10 -13.57 14.90
C LEU A 51 -11.32 -14.90 15.04
N GLN A 52 -11.93 -16.05 14.74
CA GLN A 52 -11.21 -17.32 14.61
C GLN A 52 -10.29 -17.29 13.38
N THR A 53 -10.76 -16.74 12.26
CA THR A 53 -10.06 -16.76 10.96
C THR A 53 -9.31 -15.48 10.62
N PHE A 54 -9.81 -14.33 11.05
CA PHE A 54 -9.31 -12.99 10.67
C PHE A 54 -8.96 -12.14 11.90
N ASP A 55 -8.17 -11.09 11.68
CA ASP A 55 -7.83 -10.11 12.70
C ASP A 55 -9.02 -9.21 13.04
N ASP A 56 -9.09 -8.69 14.27
CA ASP A 56 -10.08 -7.65 14.60
C ASP A 56 -9.79 -6.39 13.76
N PRO A 57 -10.71 -5.98 12.87
CA PRO A 57 -10.45 -4.91 11.91
C PRO A 57 -10.54 -3.53 12.56
N ARG A 58 -11.26 -3.40 13.69
CA ARG A 58 -11.63 -2.12 14.30
C ARG A 58 -10.42 -1.24 14.70
N PRO A 59 -9.35 -1.78 15.32
CA PRO A 59 -8.17 -0.97 15.65
C PRO A 59 -7.48 -0.38 14.41
N ALA A 60 -7.33 -1.19 13.35
CA ALA A 60 -6.73 -0.75 12.09
C ALA A 60 -7.62 0.26 11.37
N MET A 61 -8.94 0.03 11.34
CA MET A 61 -9.91 0.94 10.73
C MET A 61 -9.93 2.32 11.41
N GLN A 62 -9.87 2.35 12.74
CA GLN A 62 -9.82 3.60 13.49
C GLN A 62 -8.55 4.40 13.17
N ILE A 63 -7.41 3.72 13.05
CA ILE A 63 -6.13 4.36 12.74
C ILE A 63 -6.09 4.85 11.30
N ASN A 64 -6.45 3.99 10.34
CA ASN A 64 -6.40 4.27 8.90
C ASN A 64 -7.60 5.10 8.40
N LEU A 65 -8.47 5.58 9.31
CA LEU A 65 -9.64 6.40 9.01
C LEU A 65 -10.59 5.76 7.97
N HIS A 66 -10.75 4.44 8.05
CA HIS A 66 -11.71 3.74 7.19
C HIS A 66 -13.15 4.18 7.54
N PRO A 67 -14.03 4.45 6.55
CA PRO A 67 -15.35 5.11 6.76
C PRO A 67 -16.31 4.44 7.75
N ARG A 68 -16.03 3.20 8.17
CA ARG A 68 -16.90 2.40 9.06
C ARG A 68 -16.46 2.41 10.53
N ALA A 69 -15.55 3.29 10.93
CA ALA A 69 -15.02 3.33 12.30
C ALA A 69 -16.05 3.74 13.38
N GLY A 70 -17.25 4.20 12.99
CA GLY A 70 -18.32 4.63 13.90
C GLY A 70 -19.60 3.77 13.91
N ASP A 71 -19.78 2.87 12.93
CA ASP A 71 -20.97 2.01 12.83
C ASP A 71 -20.73 0.64 13.50
N GLU A 72 -21.81 -0.04 13.88
CA GLU A 72 -21.73 -1.44 14.30
C GLU A 72 -21.16 -2.27 13.14
N TYR A 73 -19.96 -2.83 13.33
CA TYR A 73 -19.29 -3.60 12.29
C TYR A 73 -20.12 -4.83 11.93
N ASP A 74 -20.56 -4.93 10.67
CA ASP A 74 -21.30 -6.08 10.18
C ASP A 74 -20.37 -7.29 10.00
N TRP A 75 -20.22 -8.06 11.07
CA TRP A 75 -19.38 -9.26 11.13
C TRP A 75 -19.84 -10.33 10.15
N MET A 76 -21.16 -10.50 9.97
CA MET A 76 -21.72 -11.53 9.10
C MET A 76 -21.43 -11.21 7.63
N ALA A 77 -21.80 -10.01 7.17
CA ALA A 77 -21.59 -9.62 5.77
C ALA A 77 -20.10 -9.57 5.44
N SER A 78 -19.26 -9.08 6.35
CA SER A 78 -17.81 -9.02 6.14
C SER A 78 -17.21 -10.43 6.03
N LEU A 79 -17.60 -11.37 6.91
CA LEU A 79 -17.15 -12.76 6.83
C LEU A 79 -17.57 -13.42 5.50
N GLN A 80 -18.82 -13.23 5.09
CA GLN A 80 -19.35 -13.77 3.84
C GLN A 80 -18.59 -13.24 2.62
N LYS A 81 -18.31 -11.94 2.55
CA LYS A 81 -17.54 -11.34 1.46
C LYS A 81 -16.13 -11.92 1.38
N ARG A 82 -15.43 -12.08 2.52
CA ARG A 82 -14.06 -12.63 2.56
C ARG A 82 -14.01 -14.08 2.09
N PHE A 83 -14.91 -14.95 2.55
CA PHE A 83 -15.00 -16.33 2.06
C PHE A 83 -15.48 -16.42 0.60
N ARG A 84 -16.34 -15.51 0.16
CA ARG A 84 -16.74 -15.40 -1.24
C ARG A 84 -15.54 -15.07 -2.14
N ALA A 85 -14.69 -14.13 -1.72
CA ALA A 85 -13.45 -13.80 -2.40
C ALA A 85 -12.50 -15.01 -2.46
N GLU A 86 -12.34 -15.74 -1.35
CA GLU A 86 -11.59 -17.00 -1.31
C GLU A 86 -12.09 -18.01 -2.33
N THR A 87 -13.42 -18.21 -2.36
CA THR A 87 -14.07 -19.18 -3.24
C THR A 87 -13.86 -18.79 -4.71
N ILE A 88 -13.98 -17.50 -5.04
CA ILE A 88 -13.79 -16.99 -6.39
C ILE A 88 -12.36 -17.24 -6.88
N VAL A 89 -11.37 -16.99 -6.04
CA VAL A 89 -9.95 -17.09 -6.39
C VAL A 89 -9.47 -18.55 -6.37
N GLY A 90 -9.86 -19.32 -5.35
CA GLY A 90 -9.39 -20.68 -5.12
C GLY A 90 -10.12 -21.76 -5.92
N SER A 91 -11.33 -21.49 -6.42
CA SER A 91 -12.07 -22.47 -7.23
C SER A 91 -11.57 -22.52 -8.67
N ALA A 92 -11.47 -23.73 -9.24
CA ALA A 92 -11.19 -23.90 -10.66
C ALA A 92 -12.20 -23.12 -11.52
N GLY A 93 -11.70 -22.16 -12.31
CA GLY A 93 -12.54 -21.29 -13.13
C GLY A 93 -13.50 -20.39 -12.32
N GLY A 94 -13.22 -20.12 -11.04
CA GLY A 94 -14.01 -19.22 -10.20
C GLY A 94 -14.06 -17.81 -10.79
N LEU A 95 -12.89 -17.23 -11.11
CA LEU A 95 -12.77 -15.93 -11.79
C LEU A 95 -13.58 -15.84 -13.10
N LYS A 96 -13.61 -16.91 -13.90
CA LYS A 96 -14.39 -16.94 -15.16
C LYS A 96 -15.90 -16.78 -14.95
N ARG A 97 -16.39 -17.10 -13.74
CA ARG A 97 -17.81 -17.08 -13.38
C ARG A 97 -18.23 -15.82 -12.61
N VAL A 98 -17.29 -14.90 -12.35
CA VAL A 98 -17.55 -13.65 -11.61
C VAL A 98 -18.37 -12.72 -12.49
N LYS A 99 -19.51 -12.26 -11.96
CA LYS A 99 -20.36 -11.27 -12.64
C LYS A 99 -19.66 -9.92 -12.67
N LEU A 100 -19.95 -9.10 -13.67
CA LEU A 100 -19.37 -7.75 -13.82
C LEU A 100 -19.47 -6.92 -12.52
N THR A 101 -20.63 -6.99 -11.85
CA THR A 101 -20.92 -6.27 -10.60
C THR A 101 -20.09 -6.75 -9.39
N GLU A 102 -19.60 -7.99 -9.42
CA GLU A 102 -18.82 -8.59 -8.32
C GLU A 102 -17.30 -8.41 -8.50
N ARG A 103 -16.83 -7.93 -9.67
CA ARG A 103 -15.39 -7.84 -9.99
C ARG A 103 -14.67 -6.80 -9.14
N GLU A 104 -15.22 -5.60 -9.04
CA GLU A 104 -14.64 -4.54 -8.21
C GLU A 104 -14.77 -4.89 -6.72
N GLU A 105 -15.92 -5.44 -6.30
CA GLU A 105 -16.15 -5.88 -4.92
C GLU A 105 -15.16 -6.95 -4.46
N LEU A 106 -14.71 -7.84 -5.37
CA LEU A 106 -13.66 -8.81 -5.08
C LEU A 106 -12.36 -8.11 -4.63
N TYR A 107 -11.87 -7.15 -5.42
CA TYR A 107 -10.61 -6.47 -5.12
C TYR A 107 -10.75 -5.52 -3.92
N GLU A 108 -11.89 -4.86 -3.76
CA GLU A 108 -12.21 -4.11 -2.54
C GLU A 108 -12.15 -4.99 -1.30
N THR A 109 -12.70 -6.21 -1.37
CA THR A 109 -12.69 -7.15 -0.25
C THR A 109 -11.26 -7.59 0.09
N LEU A 110 -10.43 -7.88 -0.92
CA LEU A 110 -9.03 -8.26 -0.70
C LEU A 110 -8.20 -7.09 -0.14
N LEU A 111 -8.44 -5.86 -0.60
CA LEU A 111 -7.86 -4.64 -0.04
C LEU A 111 -8.31 -4.40 1.39
N ASP A 112 -9.60 -4.57 1.69
CA ASP A 112 -10.12 -4.47 3.05
C ASP A 112 -9.42 -5.46 3.99
N ILE A 113 -9.23 -6.73 3.58
CA ILE A 113 -8.48 -7.70 4.38
C ILE A 113 -7.05 -7.21 4.65
N ALA A 114 -6.36 -6.68 3.64
CA ALA A 114 -4.99 -6.19 3.76
C ALA A 114 -4.88 -4.97 4.69
N LEU A 115 -5.73 -3.98 4.50
CA LEU A 115 -5.71 -2.70 5.23
C LEU A 115 -6.31 -2.78 6.64
N THR A 116 -7.05 -3.86 6.93
CA THR A 116 -7.57 -4.17 8.28
C THR A 116 -6.77 -5.26 9.01
N ALA A 117 -5.58 -5.59 8.52
CA ALA A 117 -4.66 -6.46 9.24
C ALA A 117 -4.36 -5.91 10.65
N ALA A 118 -4.07 -6.82 11.59
CA ALA A 118 -3.73 -6.43 12.96
C ALA A 118 -2.61 -5.38 12.98
N LEU A 119 -2.62 -4.50 14.00
CA LEU A 119 -1.57 -3.49 14.16
C LEU A 119 -0.20 -4.15 14.35
N GLY A 120 0.83 -3.51 13.84
CA GLY A 120 2.21 -3.90 14.09
C GLY A 120 2.54 -3.82 15.58
N GLY A 121 3.16 -4.87 16.12
CA GLY A 121 3.69 -4.86 17.48
C GLY A 121 5.00 -4.11 17.52
N GLY A 122 4.93 -2.77 17.45
CA GLY A 122 6.03 -1.81 17.34
C GLY A 122 7.39 -2.36 17.75
N GLY A 123 8.30 -2.40 16.77
CA GLY A 123 9.66 -2.92 16.96
C GLY A 123 10.08 -3.94 15.93
N GLY A 124 9.86 -3.68 14.62
CA GLY A 124 10.61 -4.14 13.42
C GLY A 124 10.94 -5.63 13.19
N ASP A 125 11.03 -6.42 14.25
CA ASP A 125 11.74 -7.69 14.34
C ASP A 125 10.80 -8.89 14.44
N LYS A 126 9.50 -8.66 14.70
CA LYS A 126 8.52 -9.74 14.82
C LYS A 126 7.93 -10.06 13.45
N ILE A 127 8.05 -11.34 13.07
CA ILE A 127 7.36 -11.94 11.92
C ILE A 127 5.89 -11.50 11.96
N PRO A 128 5.29 -11.05 10.84
CA PRO A 128 3.88 -10.70 10.77
C PRO A 128 3.02 -11.83 11.33
N THR A 129 2.36 -11.56 12.46
CA THR A 129 1.51 -12.53 13.15
C THR A 129 0.03 -12.35 12.82
N GLY A 130 -0.33 -11.35 12.00
CA GLY A 130 -1.71 -11.04 11.66
C GLY A 130 -2.36 -12.16 10.86
N LYS A 131 -3.54 -12.62 11.30
CA LYS A 131 -4.32 -13.65 10.62
C LYS A 131 -4.66 -13.22 9.18
N ASN A 132 -4.96 -11.94 8.96
CA ASN A 132 -5.24 -11.41 7.62
C ASN A 132 -4.03 -11.52 6.70
N ILE A 133 -2.84 -11.19 7.19
CA ILE A 133 -1.58 -11.30 6.42
C ILE A 133 -1.33 -12.75 6.03
N ILE A 134 -1.40 -13.67 7.00
CA ILE A 134 -1.20 -15.11 6.76
C ILE A 134 -2.23 -15.65 5.77
N TRP A 135 -3.49 -15.25 5.91
CA TRP A 135 -4.56 -15.66 5.02
C TRP A 135 -4.32 -15.17 3.59
N LEU A 136 -3.95 -13.89 3.41
CA LEU A 136 -3.65 -13.33 2.09
C LEU A 136 -2.45 -14.02 1.45
N ILE A 137 -1.36 -14.27 2.19
CA ILE A 137 -0.20 -15.00 1.68
C ILE A 137 -0.61 -16.37 1.15
N LYS A 138 -1.40 -17.14 1.92
CA LYS A 138 -1.90 -18.46 1.51
C LYS A 138 -2.78 -18.40 0.26
N LEU A 139 -3.54 -17.32 0.09
CA LEU A 139 -4.35 -17.11 -1.11
C LEU A 139 -3.50 -16.71 -2.32
N THR A 140 -2.54 -15.81 -2.14
CA THR A 140 -1.81 -15.16 -3.25
C THR A 140 -0.61 -15.96 -3.72
N GLU A 141 -0.02 -16.80 -2.89
CA GLU A 141 1.11 -17.64 -3.29
C GLU A 141 0.76 -18.61 -4.45
N PRO A 142 -0.35 -19.38 -4.38
CA PRO A 142 -0.76 -20.23 -5.51
C PRO A 142 -1.51 -19.47 -6.61
N TYR A 143 -2.25 -18.40 -6.28
CA TYR A 143 -3.18 -17.76 -7.21
C TYR A 143 -2.81 -16.33 -7.63
N GLY A 144 -1.69 -15.78 -7.20
CA GLY A 144 -1.30 -14.38 -7.44
C GLY A 144 -1.28 -14.01 -8.92
N GLN A 145 -0.75 -14.88 -9.78
CA GLN A 145 -0.79 -14.67 -11.23
C GLN A 145 -2.23 -14.53 -11.75
N LEU A 146 -3.15 -15.34 -11.25
CA LEU A 146 -4.55 -15.26 -11.63
C LEU A 146 -5.20 -13.97 -11.09
N ILE A 147 -4.90 -13.57 -9.86
CA ILE A 147 -5.45 -12.34 -9.26
C ILE A 147 -5.02 -11.10 -10.05
N PHE A 148 -3.75 -11.01 -10.46
CA PHE A 148 -3.18 -9.75 -10.98
C PHE A 148 -2.94 -9.68 -12.49
N HIS A 149 -2.79 -10.83 -13.17
CA HIS A 149 -2.32 -10.87 -14.56
C HIS A 149 -3.27 -11.62 -15.51
N HIS A 150 -4.48 -11.99 -15.07
CA HIS A 150 -5.43 -12.65 -15.96
C HIS A 150 -5.91 -11.71 -17.08
N GLN A 151 -6.22 -12.27 -18.24
CA GLN A 151 -6.81 -11.54 -19.38
C GLN A 151 -8.25 -12.01 -19.69
N LEU A 152 -8.97 -12.51 -18.69
CA LEU A 152 -10.31 -13.06 -18.84
C LEU A 152 -11.37 -12.01 -19.27
N TRP A 153 -11.09 -10.73 -19.03
CA TRP A 153 -11.91 -9.59 -19.45
C TRP A 153 -11.06 -8.32 -19.45
N THR A 154 -11.57 -7.28 -20.11
CA THR A 154 -11.03 -5.93 -20.02
C THR A 154 -11.49 -5.28 -18.71
N PRO A 155 -10.57 -4.90 -17.81
CA PRO A 155 -10.92 -4.28 -16.53
C PRO A 155 -11.43 -2.84 -16.73
N SER A 156 -12.32 -2.38 -15.85
CA SER A 156 -12.67 -0.95 -15.77
C SER A 156 -11.46 -0.14 -15.28
N PRO A 157 -11.40 1.20 -15.51
CA PRO A 157 -10.34 2.03 -14.95
C PRO A 157 -10.23 1.92 -13.42
N ARG A 158 -11.36 1.81 -12.73
CA ARG A 158 -11.41 1.60 -11.28
C ARG A 158 -10.88 0.23 -10.88
N GLU A 159 -11.24 -0.83 -11.61
CA GLU A 159 -10.70 -2.17 -11.38
C GLU A 159 -9.17 -2.19 -11.56
N VAL A 160 -8.62 -1.49 -12.55
CA VAL A 160 -7.15 -1.36 -12.73
C VAL A 160 -6.49 -0.73 -11.50
N GLN A 161 -7.07 0.34 -10.94
CA GLN A 161 -6.55 0.99 -9.73
C GLN A 161 -6.62 0.06 -8.51
N LEU A 162 -7.76 -0.62 -8.29
CA LEU A 162 -7.92 -1.58 -7.18
C LEU A 162 -6.93 -2.74 -7.26
N ARG A 163 -6.76 -3.32 -8.46
CA ARG A 163 -5.81 -4.41 -8.72
C ARG A 163 -4.38 -3.96 -8.48
N SER A 164 -4.04 -2.75 -8.91
CA SER A 164 -2.70 -2.20 -8.78
C SER A 164 -2.37 -1.86 -7.33
N HIS A 165 -3.32 -1.27 -6.60
CA HIS A 165 -3.17 -1.04 -5.15
C HIS A 165 -2.92 -2.35 -4.42
N LEU A 166 -3.74 -3.37 -4.71
CA LEU A 166 -3.61 -4.68 -4.09
C LEU A 166 -2.26 -5.34 -4.41
N HIS A 167 -1.76 -5.18 -5.65
CA HIS A 167 -0.45 -5.69 -6.07
C HIS A 167 0.70 -5.01 -5.33
N VAL A 168 0.67 -3.67 -5.17
CA VAL A 168 1.67 -2.91 -4.39
C VAL A 168 1.72 -3.38 -2.93
N LEU A 169 0.56 -3.61 -2.32
CA LEU A 169 0.50 -4.16 -0.95
C LEU A 169 1.00 -5.60 -0.89
N ILE A 170 0.67 -6.42 -1.89
CA ILE A 170 0.98 -7.85 -1.86
C ILE A 170 2.45 -8.13 -2.13
N GLY A 171 3.05 -7.40 -3.06
CA GLY A 171 4.39 -7.63 -3.55
C GLY A 171 4.41 -8.41 -4.87
N LEU A 172 5.63 -8.73 -5.31
CA LEU A 172 5.86 -9.40 -6.60
C LEU A 172 5.32 -10.83 -6.63
N THR A 173 4.76 -11.19 -7.78
CA THR A 173 4.37 -12.56 -8.14
C THR A 173 5.43 -13.21 -9.04
N LYS A 174 5.29 -14.51 -9.30
CA LYS A 174 6.24 -15.26 -10.15
C LYS A 174 6.39 -14.67 -11.56
N ILE A 175 5.29 -14.20 -12.18
CA ILE A 175 5.33 -13.66 -13.53
C ILE A 175 5.99 -12.27 -13.58
N ASP A 176 6.04 -11.54 -12.45
CA ASP A 176 6.67 -10.23 -12.39
C ASP A 176 8.20 -10.29 -12.62
N HIS A 177 8.81 -11.47 -12.46
CA HIS A 177 10.24 -11.68 -12.73
C HIS A 177 10.56 -11.88 -14.23
N THR A 178 9.56 -11.95 -15.11
CA THR A 178 9.84 -12.12 -16.55
C THR A 178 10.41 -10.84 -17.15
N PRO A 179 11.31 -10.96 -18.17
CA PRO A 179 11.85 -9.79 -18.87
C PRO A 179 10.76 -8.88 -19.45
N ASP A 180 9.67 -9.46 -19.98
CA ASP A 180 8.56 -8.70 -20.57
C ASP A 180 7.84 -7.83 -19.54
N MET A 181 7.57 -8.38 -18.35
CA MET A 181 6.95 -7.62 -17.26
C MET A 181 7.86 -6.50 -16.77
N ARG A 182 9.18 -6.76 -16.68
CA ARG A 182 10.17 -5.75 -16.28
C ARG A 182 10.28 -4.63 -17.31
N LEU A 183 10.33 -4.98 -18.60
CA LEU A 183 10.35 -4.00 -19.69
C LEU A 183 9.09 -3.13 -19.67
N ASN A 184 7.91 -3.72 -19.46
CA ASN A 184 6.66 -2.98 -19.37
C ASN A 184 6.71 -1.92 -18.25
N SER A 185 7.09 -2.31 -17.04
CA SER A 185 7.16 -1.34 -15.93
C SER A 185 8.27 -0.32 -16.08
N ARG A 186 9.44 -0.69 -16.62
CA ARG A 186 10.49 0.28 -16.96
C ARG A 186 10.00 1.31 -17.98
N SER A 187 9.32 0.83 -19.03
CA SER A 187 8.77 1.70 -20.08
C SER A 187 7.76 2.68 -19.50
N TYR A 188 6.95 2.27 -18.52
CA TYR A 188 6.02 3.17 -17.84
C TYR A 188 6.72 4.19 -16.95
N VAL A 189 7.67 3.75 -16.12
CA VAL A 189 8.36 4.62 -15.13
C VAL A 189 9.27 5.64 -15.80
N TYR A 190 9.93 5.28 -16.92
CA TYR A 190 10.86 6.16 -17.61
C TYR A 190 10.24 6.94 -18.77
N ASP A 191 8.94 6.78 -19.01
CA ASP A 191 8.18 7.68 -19.89
C ASP A 191 7.90 8.99 -19.15
N ILE A 192 8.60 10.05 -19.56
CA ILE A 192 8.53 11.36 -18.91
C ILE A 192 7.14 12.01 -19.05
N SER A 193 6.32 11.57 -20.02
CA SER A 193 4.98 12.13 -20.24
C SER A 193 4.01 11.85 -19.09
N HIS A 194 4.34 10.90 -18.20
CA HIS A 194 3.58 10.64 -16.98
C HIS A 194 3.85 11.65 -15.85
N TYR A 195 4.87 12.50 -15.97
CA TYR A 195 5.30 13.43 -14.93
C TYR A 195 4.93 14.86 -15.34
N THR A 196 3.64 15.16 -15.25
CA THR A 196 3.08 16.46 -15.64
C THR A 196 2.78 17.33 -14.41
N PRO A 197 2.58 18.65 -14.58
CA PRO A 197 2.02 19.49 -13.52
C PRO A 197 0.70 18.96 -12.95
N GLY A 198 -0.18 18.40 -13.78
CA GLY A 198 -1.47 17.84 -13.36
C GLY A 198 -1.32 16.59 -12.48
N ALA A 199 -0.35 15.75 -12.78
CA ALA A 199 0.05 14.61 -11.93
C ALA A 199 1.00 15.01 -10.79
N LEU A 200 1.31 16.30 -10.65
CA LEU A 200 2.23 16.86 -9.65
C LEU A 200 3.60 16.20 -9.71
N TYR A 201 4.04 15.78 -10.90
CA TYR A 201 5.31 15.07 -11.13
C TYR A 201 5.48 13.80 -10.27
N GLY A 202 4.36 13.22 -9.84
CA GLY A 202 4.29 12.10 -8.91
C GLY A 202 3.33 11.02 -9.35
N PRO A 203 3.11 10.00 -8.51
CA PRO A 203 2.15 8.94 -8.77
C PRO A 203 0.72 9.36 -8.44
N PHE A 204 0.28 10.51 -8.97
CA PHE A 204 -1.07 11.04 -8.78
C PHE A 204 -1.82 11.08 -10.11
N LEU A 205 -3.14 10.98 -10.01
CA LEU A 205 -4.01 11.12 -11.17
C LEU A 205 -4.20 12.60 -11.47
N ASP A 206 -4.00 12.95 -12.72
CA ASP A 206 -4.32 14.29 -13.21
C ASP A 206 -5.84 14.54 -13.04
N PRO A 207 -6.25 15.60 -12.34
CA PRO A 207 -7.66 15.89 -12.10
C PRO A 207 -8.44 16.20 -13.38
N ASP A 208 -7.76 16.58 -14.46
CA ASP A 208 -8.36 16.87 -15.76
C ASP A 208 -8.27 15.68 -16.72
N ALA A 209 -7.59 14.59 -16.33
CA ALA A 209 -7.58 13.37 -17.11
C ALA A 209 -9.00 12.75 -17.17
N PRO A 210 -9.40 12.19 -18.34
CA PRO A 210 -10.74 11.66 -18.58
C PRO A 210 -11.04 10.34 -17.84
N ILE A 211 -10.32 10.04 -16.75
CA ILE A 211 -10.44 8.77 -16.02
C ILE A 211 -11.68 8.85 -15.13
N PRO A 212 -12.73 8.04 -15.39
CA PRO A 212 -13.96 8.04 -14.61
C PRO A 212 -13.74 7.26 -13.32
N ILE A 213 -13.03 7.85 -12.36
CA ILE A 213 -12.99 7.35 -11.00
C ILE A 213 -14.01 8.17 -10.21
N ASN A 214 -14.85 7.49 -9.43
CA ASN A 214 -15.79 8.15 -8.50
C ASN A 214 -15.00 9.08 -7.58
N ARG A 215 -14.94 10.37 -7.95
CA ARG A 215 -14.26 11.39 -7.16
C ARG A 215 -15.16 11.66 -5.94
N PRO A 216 -14.62 11.67 -4.71
CA PRO A 216 -15.40 12.10 -3.57
C PRO A 216 -15.95 13.52 -3.83
N PRO A 217 -17.17 13.83 -3.37
CA PRO A 217 -17.74 15.16 -3.57
C PRO A 217 -16.78 16.23 -3.04
N SER A 218 -16.47 17.23 -3.85
CA SER A 218 -15.59 18.33 -3.47
C SER A 218 -16.23 19.09 -2.32
N LEU A 219 -15.57 19.11 -1.16
CA LEU A 219 -15.89 20.08 -0.11
C LEU A 219 -15.13 21.36 -0.45
N ASP A 220 -15.89 22.43 -0.72
CA ASP A 220 -15.44 23.72 -1.29
C ASP A 220 -14.48 24.55 -0.41
N SER A 221 -13.76 23.95 0.55
CA SER A 221 -12.98 24.69 1.55
C SER A 221 -11.46 24.59 1.41
N ASP A 222 -10.90 23.82 0.46
CA ASP A 222 -9.45 23.79 0.17
C ASP A 222 -9.18 23.52 -1.33
N PRO A 223 -8.59 24.46 -2.09
CA PRO A 223 -8.51 24.35 -3.55
C PRO A 223 -7.53 23.31 -4.11
N HIS A 224 -6.62 22.70 -3.32
CA HIS A 224 -5.47 21.98 -3.92
C HIS A 224 -5.30 20.49 -3.59
N ASN A 225 -5.62 20.00 -2.40
CA ASN A 225 -5.23 18.62 -2.02
C ASN A 225 -6.37 17.60 -2.07
N HIS A 226 -7.62 17.99 -1.83
CA HIS A 226 -8.77 17.08 -1.73
C HIS A 226 -9.21 16.50 -3.07
N LYS A 227 -8.77 17.10 -4.19
CA LYS A 227 -9.01 16.58 -5.54
C LYS A 227 -7.98 15.54 -5.97
N ILE A 228 -6.87 15.43 -5.24
CA ILE A 228 -5.77 14.54 -5.59
C ILE A 228 -6.17 13.12 -5.26
N LEU A 229 -6.05 12.26 -6.26
CA LEU A 229 -6.26 10.83 -6.17
C LEU A 229 -4.94 10.13 -6.51
N THR A 230 -4.66 9.05 -5.80
CA THR A 230 -3.45 8.26 -6.04
C THR A 230 -3.57 7.46 -7.32
N ASN A 231 -2.53 7.49 -8.16
CA ASN A 231 -2.41 6.62 -9.32
C ASN A 231 -1.70 5.33 -8.92
N TRP A 232 -2.47 4.35 -8.46
CA TRP A 232 -1.97 3.03 -8.06
C TRP A 232 -1.34 2.24 -9.20
N LEU A 233 -1.74 2.49 -10.45
CA LEU A 233 -1.07 1.89 -11.61
C LEU A 233 0.37 2.41 -11.72
N HIS A 234 0.57 3.72 -11.55
CA HIS A 234 1.91 4.31 -11.52
C HIS A 234 2.71 3.76 -10.33
N LEU A 235 2.15 3.73 -9.12
CA LEU A 235 2.82 3.11 -7.96
C LEU A 235 3.16 1.64 -8.17
N ARG A 236 2.34 0.87 -8.89
CA ARG A 236 2.65 -0.52 -9.22
C ARG A 236 3.89 -0.64 -10.09
N HIS A 237 4.04 0.20 -11.11
CA HIS A 237 5.23 0.18 -11.96
C HIS A 237 6.48 0.66 -11.21
N ILE A 238 6.36 1.72 -10.39
CA ILE A 238 7.41 2.18 -9.48
C ILE A 238 7.83 1.05 -8.52
N HIS A 239 6.87 0.41 -7.86
CA HIS A 239 7.10 -0.72 -6.97
C HIS A 239 7.81 -1.86 -7.68
N HIS A 240 7.36 -2.21 -8.88
CA HIS A 240 7.91 -3.29 -9.67
C HIS A 240 9.37 -3.04 -10.07
N VAL A 241 9.67 -1.88 -10.64
CA VAL A 241 11.03 -1.48 -11.05
C VAL A 241 11.94 -1.42 -9.83
N PHE A 242 11.53 -0.72 -8.78
CA PHE A 242 12.37 -0.55 -7.58
C PHE A 242 12.64 -1.89 -6.90
N THR A 243 11.62 -2.72 -6.70
CA THR A 243 11.77 -4.01 -6.00
C THR A 243 12.68 -4.96 -6.76
N LEU A 244 12.57 -5.05 -8.09
CA LEU A 244 13.48 -5.88 -8.89
C LEU A 244 14.91 -5.33 -8.87
N ASN A 245 15.07 -4.00 -9.00
CA ASN A 245 16.40 -3.36 -8.92
C ASN A 245 17.08 -3.62 -7.56
N PHE A 246 16.28 -3.63 -6.49
CA PHE A 246 16.70 -3.97 -5.14
C PHE A 246 17.06 -5.45 -4.98
N ILE A 247 16.21 -6.39 -5.44
CA ILE A 247 16.47 -7.84 -5.36
C ILE A 247 17.72 -8.25 -6.13
N ASP A 248 18.01 -7.61 -7.26
CA ASP A 248 19.21 -7.93 -8.05
C ASP A 248 20.53 -7.55 -7.34
N ARG A 249 20.48 -6.70 -6.31
CA ARG A 249 21.66 -6.13 -5.63
C ARG A 249 21.80 -6.54 -4.18
N VAL A 250 20.71 -7.00 -3.56
CA VAL A 250 20.64 -7.31 -2.13
C VAL A 250 20.24 -8.76 -1.97
N THR A 251 20.93 -9.48 -1.07
CA THR A 251 20.61 -10.89 -0.78
C THR A 251 19.31 -10.97 0.02
N ILE A 252 18.19 -11.21 -0.64
CA ILE A 252 16.90 -11.21 0.04
C ILE A 252 16.51 -12.61 0.53
N PRO A 253 15.95 -12.72 1.74
CA PRO A 253 15.36 -13.96 2.23
C PRO A 253 14.34 -14.57 1.25
N THR A 254 14.42 -15.89 1.06
CA THR A 254 13.52 -16.62 0.15
C THR A 254 12.06 -16.62 0.61
N SER A 255 11.82 -16.52 1.92
CA SER A 255 10.49 -16.60 2.54
C SER A 255 9.60 -15.38 2.18
N PRO A 256 8.36 -15.58 1.71
CA PRO A 256 7.41 -14.51 1.41
C PRO A 256 7.14 -13.56 2.58
N ILE A 257 7.29 -14.06 3.81
CA ILE A 257 6.98 -13.33 5.04
C ILE A 257 8.09 -12.34 5.43
N THR A 258 9.28 -12.48 4.83
CA THR A 258 10.46 -11.64 5.11
C THR A 258 10.89 -10.80 3.92
N ARG A 259 10.14 -10.83 2.81
CA ARG A 259 10.45 -10.02 1.63
C ARG A 259 10.04 -8.56 1.87
N PRO A 260 10.98 -7.59 1.82
CA PRO A 260 10.61 -6.18 1.91
C PRO A 260 9.68 -5.79 0.75
N LEU A 261 9.00 -4.65 0.89
CA LEU A 261 8.06 -4.14 -0.12
C LEU A 261 6.90 -5.11 -0.43
N ALA A 262 6.37 -5.79 0.61
CA ALA A 262 5.29 -6.77 0.51
C ALA A 262 4.37 -6.76 1.77
N LEU A 263 3.33 -7.61 1.76
CA LEU A 263 2.30 -7.71 2.81
C LEU A 263 2.80 -7.63 4.26
N PRO A 264 3.89 -8.31 4.64
CA PRO A 264 4.43 -8.23 6.00
C PRO A 264 4.60 -6.82 6.56
N PHE A 265 4.92 -5.87 5.68
CA PHE A 265 5.37 -4.54 6.07
C PHE A 265 4.24 -3.49 6.06
N ILE A 266 3.01 -3.86 5.66
CA ILE A 266 1.90 -2.91 5.49
C ILE A 266 1.16 -2.58 6.80
N GLN A 267 1.40 -3.31 7.88
CA GLN A 267 0.62 -3.18 9.12
C GLN A 267 0.76 -1.77 9.74
N ALA A 268 -0.33 -1.16 10.21
CA ALA A 268 -0.25 0.16 10.84
C ALA A 268 0.56 0.13 12.16
N ASN A 269 1.32 1.19 12.44
CA ASN A 269 2.25 1.31 13.58
C ASN A 269 3.31 0.19 13.66
N SER A 270 3.73 -0.36 12.51
CA SER A 270 4.78 -1.38 12.45
C SER A 270 6.19 -0.81 12.28
N ALA A 271 6.33 0.47 11.93
CA ALA A 271 7.63 1.13 11.78
C ALA A 271 8.48 1.05 13.06
N SER A 272 9.81 0.97 12.87
CA SER A 272 10.80 1.00 13.94
C SER A 272 10.93 2.40 14.55
N GLY A 273 11.45 2.50 15.77
CA GLY A 273 11.75 3.79 16.40
C GLY A 273 10.55 4.69 16.68
N LEU A 274 9.32 4.15 16.66
CA LEU A 274 8.12 4.92 17.02
C LEU A 274 8.14 5.24 18.52
N ARG A 275 8.31 6.52 18.86
CA ARG A 275 8.26 7.02 20.24
C ARG A 275 6.82 7.09 20.76
N GLY A 276 6.21 5.93 20.99
CA GLY A 276 4.80 5.83 21.38
C GLY A 276 3.84 6.29 20.27
N ARG A 277 2.53 6.23 20.55
CA ARG A 277 1.48 6.69 19.62
C ARG A 277 1.26 8.20 19.77
N ARG A 278 2.30 8.98 19.50
CA ARG A 278 2.28 10.45 19.52
C ARG A 278 1.24 11.01 18.55
N GLU A 279 0.21 11.68 19.03
CA GLU A 279 -0.85 12.21 18.15
C GLU A 279 -0.35 13.36 17.26
N ASP A 280 0.66 14.10 17.74
CA ASP A 280 1.37 15.14 17.01
C ASP A 280 2.13 14.57 15.81
N ASP A 281 2.86 13.47 15.97
CA ASP A 281 3.52 12.77 14.85
C ASP A 281 2.61 11.70 14.22
N TRP A 282 1.40 12.06 13.78
CA TRP A 282 0.42 11.09 13.27
C TRP A 282 0.95 10.23 12.11
N ALA A 283 1.87 10.75 11.30
CA ALA A 283 2.46 10.04 10.15
C ALA A 283 3.73 9.23 10.51
N GLY A 284 4.34 9.44 11.69
CA GLY A 284 5.56 8.74 12.14
C GLY A 284 6.85 9.26 11.54
N ILE A 285 6.91 10.55 11.22
CA ILE A 285 8.01 11.24 10.56
C ILE A 285 9.28 11.24 11.41
N GLU A 286 9.21 11.53 12.72
CA GLU A 286 10.41 11.73 13.53
C GLU A 286 11.23 10.44 13.66
N GLY A 287 12.49 10.45 13.24
CA GLY A 287 13.35 9.26 13.35
C GLY A 287 14.42 9.20 12.28
N ARG A 288 15.12 8.06 12.26
CA ARG A 288 16.14 7.75 11.27
C ARG A 288 15.51 6.98 10.10
N TRP A 289 15.79 7.43 8.90
CA TRP A 289 15.27 6.89 7.66
C TRP A 289 16.40 6.52 6.70
N GLN A 290 16.10 5.60 5.80
CA GLN A 290 16.94 5.29 4.66
C GLN A 290 16.15 5.55 3.38
N VAL A 291 16.72 6.34 2.48
CA VAL A 291 16.15 6.68 1.18
C VAL A 291 16.93 5.95 0.11
N GLY A 292 16.26 5.07 -0.63
CA GLY A 292 16.79 4.41 -1.81
C GLY A 292 16.32 5.11 -3.08
N PHE A 293 17.25 5.47 -3.96
CA PHE A 293 16.97 6.06 -5.27
C PHE A 293 17.45 5.12 -6.37
N SER A 294 16.56 4.85 -7.32
CA SER A 294 16.88 4.10 -8.53
C SER A 294 17.10 5.07 -9.69
N PHE A 295 18.18 4.88 -10.44
CA PHE A 295 18.58 5.76 -11.54
C PHE A 295 18.61 5.00 -12.86
N CYS A 296 18.08 5.62 -13.91
CA CYS A 296 18.39 5.29 -15.29
C CYS A 296 19.55 6.17 -15.76
N ASP A 297 20.44 5.66 -16.62
CA ASP A 297 21.42 6.52 -17.28
C ASP A 297 20.67 7.61 -18.07
N HIS A 298 21.09 8.86 -17.92
CA HIS A 298 20.40 10.00 -18.53
C HIS A 298 20.37 9.90 -20.05
N ARG A 299 21.43 9.35 -20.67
CA ARG A 299 21.47 9.13 -22.12
C ARG A 299 20.43 8.10 -22.57
N ASP A 300 20.30 7.00 -21.82
CA ASP A 300 19.31 5.98 -22.09
C ASP A 300 17.89 6.52 -21.89
N LEU A 301 17.68 7.35 -20.86
CA LEU A 301 16.40 8.01 -20.61
C LEU A 301 15.99 8.93 -21.78
N ILE A 302 16.89 9.79 -22.24
CA ILE A 302 16.62 10.68 -23.40
C ILE A 302 16.35 9.84 -24.65
N GLN A 303 17.19 8.84 -24.92
CA GLN A 303 17.01 7.98 -26.10
C GLN A 303 15.68 7.22 -26.07
N PHE A 304 15.26 6.72 -24.90
CA PHE A 304 13.98 6.05 -24.72
C PHE A 304 12.79 6.99 -24.99
N ASN A 305 12.82 8.21 -24.47
CA ASN A 305 11.73 9.17 -24.70
C ASN A 305 11.69 9.66 -26.16
N HIS A 306 12.84 9.78 -26.82
CA HIS A 306 12.89 9.97 -28.28
C HIS A 306 12.33 8.78 -29.07
N TYR A 307 12.56 7.54 -28.59
CA TYR A 307 11.97 6.33 -29.18
C TYR A 307 10.44 6.37 -29.11
N LEU A 308 9.86 6.75 -27.96
CA LEU A 308 8.39 6.82 -27.80
C LEU A 308 7.71 7.76 -28.80
N VAL A 309 8.36 8.88 -29.15
CA VAL A 309 7.81 9.86 -30.09
C VAL A 309 8.07 9.46 -31.53
N SER A 310 9.33 9.17 -31.88
CA SER A 310 9.76 9.04 -33.28
C SER A 310 9.80 7.61 -33.80
N HIS A 311 10.00 6.63 -32.91
CA HIS A 311 10.32 5.23 -33.25
C HIS A 311 11.52 5.06 -34.21
N GLN A 312 12.34 6.11 -34.40
CA GLN A 312 13.49 6.14 -35.32
C GLN A 312 14.81 5.72 -34.66
N VAL A 313 14.83 5.65 -33.33
CA VAL A 313 15.99 5.19 -32.55
C VAL A 313 15.67 3.86 -31.87
N PRO A 314 16.66 3.00 -31.58
CA PRO A 314 16.42 1.76 -30.84
C PRO A 314 15.93 2.06 -29.42
N ASN A 315 15.02 1.23 -28.90
CA ASN A 315 14.65 1.26 -27.49
C ASN A 315 15.85 0.82 -26.64
N PRO A 316 16.44 1.68 -25.79
CA PRO A 316 17.60 1.30 -24.99
C PRO A 316 17.23 0.34 -23.85
N LEU A 317 15.97 0.30 -23.42
CA LEU A 317 15.53 -0.54 -22.30
C LEU A 317 15.52 -2.05 -22.61
N ILE A 318 15.56 -2.43 -23.89
CA ILE A 318 15.72 -3.83 -24.33
C ILE A 318 17.19 -4.23 -24.51
N ASP A 319 18.11 -3.27 -24.46
CA ASP A 319 19.54 -3.55 -24.58
C ASP A 319 20.02 -4.37 -23.36
N PRO A 320 20.71 -5.50 -23.55
CA PRO A 320 21.25 -6.29 -22.44
C PRO A 320 22.22 -5.52 -21.53
N SER A 321 22.82 -4.43 -22.02
CA SER A 321 23.69 -3.54 -21.24
C SER A 321 22.93 -2.54 -20.36
N PHE A 322 21.63 -2.34 -20.61
CA PHE A 322 20.80 -1.48 -19.79
C PHE A 322 20.72 -1.97 -18.35
N SER A 323 21.09 -1.11 -17.40
CA SER A 323 20.98 -1.40 -15.99
C SER A 323 20.68 -0.14 -15.19
N GLU A 324 19.79 -0.25 -14.20
CA GLU A 324 19.59 0.84 -13.27
C GLU A 324 20.73 0.93 -12.25
N ALA A 325 21.03 2.13 -11.73
CA ALA A 325 21.80 2.24 -10.50
C ALA A 325 20.84 2.28 -9.29
N LEU A 326 21.32 1.84 -8.13
CA LEU A 326 20.60 1.98 -6.85
C LEU A 326 21.55 2.62 -5.83
N ARG A 327 21.08 3.64 -5.11
CA ARG A 327 21.84 4.32 -4.04
C ARG A 327 20.98 4.49 -2.81
N PHE A 328 21.57 4.31 -1.63
CA PHE A 328 20.92 4.51 -0.36
C PHE A 328 21.57 5.65 0.42
N ILE A 329 20.75 6.51 1.03
CA ILE A 329 21.17 7.62 1.87
C ILE A 329 20.44 7.52 3.20
N LYS A 330 21.17 7.59 4.31
CA LYS A 330 20.57 7.65 5.65
C LYS A 330 20.30 9.11 6.02
N VAL A 331 19.12 9.42 6.56
CA VAL A 331 18.72 10.77 6.96
C VAL A 331 17.98 10.73 8.29
N ASP A 332 18.23 11.72 9.15
CA ASP A 332 17.47 11.91 10.37
C ASP A 332 16.42 13.01 10.12
N LEU A 333 15.13 12.66 10.26
CA LEU A 333 14.01 13.58 10.06
C LEU A 333 13.45 14.07 11.40
N ARG A 334 13.09 15.35 11.46
CA ARG A 334 12.43 15.99 12.59
C ARG A 334 11.23 16.83 12.13
N ILE A 335 10.20 16.88 12.96
CA ILE A 335 9.03 17.72 12.71
C ILE A 335 9.39 19.19 12.97
N LEU A 336 8.97 20.05 12.05
CA LEU A 336 9.13 21.50 12.16
C LEU A 336 7.86 22.18 12.67
N ALA A 337 6.72 21.85 12.05
CA ALA A 337 5.47 22.53 12.31
C ALA A 337 4.27 21.68 11.89
N HIS A 338 3.11 22.01 12.47
CA HIS A 338 1.82 21.50 12.05
C HIS A 338 1.03 22.62 11.36
N GLY A 339 0.41 22.28 10.24
CA GLY A 339 -0.58 23.13 9.59
C GLY A 339 -1.92 23.13 10.33
N PRO A 340 -2.93 23.83 9.80
CA PRO A 340 -4.28 23.78 10.34
C PRO A 340 -4.89 22.37 10.23
N PRO A 341 -5.93 22.05 11.02
CA PRO A 341 -6.67 20.80 10.91
C PRO A 341 -7.16 20.55 9.48
N HIS A 342 -7.00 19.31 8.99
CA HIS A 342 -7.43 18.95 7.65
C HIS A 342 -8.97 18.88 7.57
N PRO A 343 -9.63 19.45 6.55
CA PRO A 343 -11.10 19.52 6.47
C PRO A 343 -11.82 18.16 6.57
N LEU A 344 -11.30 17.13 5.90
CA LEU A 344 -11.85 15.77 5.94
C LEU A 344 -11.31 14.91 7.10
N PHE A 345 -10.13 15.28 7.62
CA PHE A 345 -9.39 14.46 8.59
C PHE A 345 -8.84 15.35 9.70
N PRO A 346 -9.68 15.97 10.55
CA PRO A 346 -9.23 17.02 11.47
C PRO A 346 -8.10 16.61 12.42
N SER A 347 -8.00 15.31 12.74
CA SER A 347 -6.94 14.72 13.56
C SER A 347 -5.62 14.45 12.81
N ARG A 348 -5.53 14.82 11.52
CA ARG A 348 -4.40 14.61 10.63
C ARG A 348 -4.00 15.92 9.92
N PRO A 349 -3.59 16.96 10.66
CA PRO A 349 -3.12 18.20 10.06
C PRO A 349 -1.87 17.95 9.20
N LYS A 350 -1.63 18.80 8.20
CA LYS A 350 -0.36 18.74 7.44
C LYS A 350 0.83 18.85 8.40
N ILE A 351 1.85 18.01 8.25
CA ILE A 351 3.08 18.08 9.03
C ILE A 351 4.20 18.56 8.13
N HIS A 352 4.93 19.60 8.53
CA HIS A 352 6.17 20.04 7.89
C HIS A 352 7.37 19.45 8.62
N PHE A 353 8.38 19.04 7.88
CA PHE A 353 9.57 18.40 8.43
C PHE A 353 10.84 18.83 7.70
N GLU A 354 11.96 18.64 8.37
CA GLU A 354 13.29 18.73 7.77
C GLU A 354 14.19 17.61 8.27
N GLY A 355 15.29 17.43 7.57
CA GLY A 355 16.33 16.51 7.97
C GLY A 355 17.53 16.60 7.05
N GLY A 356 18.45 15.67 7.22
CA GLY A 356 19.61 15.57 6.34
C GLY A 356 20.61 14.54 6.80
N LEU A 357 21.72 14.47 6.05
CA LEU A 357 22.88 13.66 6.39
C LEU A 357 23.80 14.48 7.30
N VAL A 358 23.92 14.08 8.58
CA VAL A 358 24.86 14.70 9.51
C VAL A 358 26.27 14.20 9.21
N ALA A 359 27.14 15.08 8.72
CA ALA A 359 28.56 14.79 8.59
C ALA A 359 29.31 15.36 9.80
N ASN A 360 29.84 14.47 10.66
CA ASN A 360 30.87 14.80 11.67
C ASN A 360 30.66 16.09 12.50
N GLY A 361 29.41 16.43 12.84
CA GLY A 361 29.10 17.53 13.76
C GLY A 361 29.07 18.95 13.15
N GLU A 362 29.26 19.11 11.84
CA GLU A 362 29.16 20.43 11.16
C GLU A 362 28.22 20.35 9.95
N GLY A 363 26.97 20.80 10.13
CA GLY A 363 25.99 20.97 9.05
C GLY A 363 25.47 19.69 8.37
N PHE A 364 24.43 19.84 7.55
CA PHE A 364 23.93 18.75 6.71
C PHE A 364 24.68 18.75 5.38
N MET A 365 25.29 17.62 4.98
CA MET A 365 25.88 17.47 3.65
C MET A 365 24.82 17.45 2.55
N ALA A 366 23.71 16.78 2.82
CA ALA A 366 22.50 16.81 2.02
C ALA A 366 21.33 17.17 2.94
N SER A 367 20.52 18.15 2.55
CA SER A 367 19.34 18.59 3.29
C SER A 367 18.07 18.08 2.64
N ILE A 368 17.07 17.73 3.45
CA ILE A 368 15.72 17.38 3.04
C ILE A 368 14.75 18.32 3.76
N VAL A 369 13.84 18.94 3.01
CA VAL A 369 12.74 19.73 3.57
C VAL A 369 11.47 19.34 2.86
N GLY A 370 10.41 19.07 3.63
CA GLY A 370 9.19 18.52 3.06
C GLY A 370 7.98 18.65 3.96
N TRP A 371 6.91 17.98 3.54
CA TRP A 371 5.68 17.88 4.28
C TRP A 371 4.92 16.58 3.99
N VAL A 372 4.02 16.24 4.91
CA VAL A 372 3.11 15.10 4.81
C VAL A 372 1.67 15.59 5.00
N CYS A 373 0.74 15.07 4.20
CA CYS A 373 -0.69 15.34 4.38
C CYS A 373 -1.56 14.17 3.90
N MET A 374 -2.85 14.26 4.20
CA MET A 374 -3.86 13.37 3.62
C MET A 374 -4.25 13.82 2.21
N THR A 375 -4.53 12.87 1.32
CA THR A 375 -5.17 13.09 0.01
C THR A 375 -6.68 12.93 0.09
N GLY A 376 -7.41 13.29 -0.98
CA GLY A 376 -8.87 13.15 -1.04
C GLY A 376 -9.37 11.70 -0.94
N ASP A 377 -8.58 10.74 -1.40
CA ASP A 377 -8.83 9.29 -1.32
C ASP A 377 -8.28 8.63 -0.05
N GLY A 378 -7.94 9.42 0.97
CA GLY A 378 -7.52 8.93 2.28
C GLY A 378 -6.12 8.31 2.31
N GLN A 379 -5.28 8.59 1.32
CA GLN A 379 -3.87 8.19 1.30
C GLN A 379 -2.99 9.26 1.95
N ILE A 380 -1.75 8.90 2.26
CA ILE A 380 -0.80 9.79 2.93
C ILE A 380 0.25 10.19 1.92
N ARG A 381 0.16 11.42 1.44
CA ARG A 381 1.10 11.99 0.49
C ARG A 381 2.30 12.56 1.21
N TRP A 382 3.47 12.23 0.68
CA TRP A 382 4.76 12.78 1.07
C TRP A 382 5.30 13.61 -0.09
N HIS A 383 5.69 14.83 0.21
CA HIS A 383 6.45 15.68 -0.68
C HIS A 383 7.70 16.13 0.06
N PHE A 384 8.85 16.04 -0.61
CA PHE A 384 10.06 16.67 -0.11
C PHE A 384 10.96 17.08 -1.25
N THR A 385 11.77 18.09 -0.97
CA THR A 385 12.86 18.50 -1.85
C THR A 385 14.18 18.25 -1.15
N SER A 386 15.22 17.98 -1.94
CA SER A 386 16.55 17.70 -1.41
C SER A 386 17.64 18.31 -2.27
N GLY A 387 18.82 18.44 -1.67
CA GLY A 387 19.99 18.94 -2.36
C GLY A 387 21.15 19.18 -1.41
N GLU A 388 22.18 19.86 -1.92
CA GLU A 388 23.47 19.99 -1.27
C GLU A 388 23.82 21.47 -1.07
N GLN A 389 24.48 21.79 0.05
CA GLN A 389 25.01 23.13 0.33
C GLN A 389 23.96 24.26 0.23
N GLY A 390 22.69 23.96 0.54
CA GLY A 390 21.59 24.93 0.48
C GLY A 390 20.97 25.11 -0.90
N HIS A 391 21.48 24.43 -1.93
CA HIS A 391 20.85 24.37 -3.25
C HIS A 391 19.88 23.20 -3.33
N VAL A 392 18.60 23.51 -3.49
CA VAL A 392 17.56 22.50 -3.71
C VAL A 392 17.58 22.09 -5.17
N ILE A 393 17.81 20.81 -5.45
CA ILE A 393 17.99 20.27 -6.81
C ILE A 393 16.91 19.25 -7.13
N TRP A 394 16.58 18.40 -6.16
CA TRP A 394 15.69 17.26 -6.35
C TRP A 394 14.31 17.53 -5.74
N SER A 395 13.28 17.04 -6.41
CA SER A 395 11.90 17.01 -5.96
C SER A 395 11.44 15.55 -5.87
N SER A 396 10.71 15.20 -4.82
CA SER A 396 10.25 13.83 -4.59
C SER A 396 8.80 13.81 -4.11
N GLU A 397 8.01 12.96 -4.76
CA GLU A 397 6.57 12.83 -4.57
C GLU A 397 6.22 11.36 -4.37
N GLY A 398 5.57 11.04 -3.26
CA GLY A 398 5.29 9.65 -2.91
C GLY A 398 4.10 9.47 -2.00
N VAL A 399 3.76 8.20 -1.78
CA VAL A 399 2.65 7.78 -0.94
C VAL A 399 3.16 6.78 0.08
N GLN A 400 2.73 6.93 1.34
CA GLN A 400 2.99 5.92 2.35
C GLN A 400 2.14 4.68 2.08
N ILE A 401 2.78 3.52 2.00
CA ILE A 401 2.12 2.29 1.58
C ILE A 401 1.62 1.51 2.80
N GLY A 402 0.38 1.04 2.74
CA GLY A 402 -0.26 0.30 3.83
C GLY A 402 -0.86 1.22 4.89
N GLY A 403 -0.83 0.77 6.14
CA GLY A 403 -1.38 1.51 7.26
C GLY A 403 -0.54 2.72 7.67
N ILE A 404 -1.13 3.60 8.46
CA ILE A 404 -0.42 4.73 9.09
C ILE A 404 0.80 4.20 9.86
N ARG A 405 1.99 4.78 9.62
CA ARG A 405 3.27 4.39 10.23
C ARG A 405 3.66 2.94 9.96
N SER A 406 3.38 2.45 8.76
CA SER A 406 3.84 1.15 8.30
C SER A 406 5.37 1.14 8.16
N CYS A 407 6.00 0.00 8.43
CA CYS A 407 7.42 -0.20 8.13
C CYS A 407 7.68 -0.34 6.62
N TYR A 408 6.64 -0.53 5.80
CA TYR A 408 6.75 -0.43 4.33
C TYR A 408 7.33 0.94 3.95
N GLY A 409 6.92 2.02 4.62
CA GLY A 409 7.40 3.36 4.32
C GLY A 409 6.71 3.97 3.11
N VAL A 410 7.46 4.80 2.37
CA VAL A 410 6.95 5.67 1.31
C VAL A 410 7.56 5.24 -0.02
N LEU A 411 6.71 5.13 -1.03
CA LEU A 411 7.11 4.80 -2.38
C LEU A 411 6.67 5.91 -3.33
N GLY A 412 7.52 6.28 -4.28
CA GLY A 412 7.21 7.39 -5.18
C GLY A 412 8.24 7.59 -6.27
N SER A 413 8.19 8.77 -6.88
CA SER A 413 9.10 9.20 -7.93
C SER A 413 9.88 10.44 -7.52
N TRP A 414 11.09 10.55 -8.06
CA TRP A 414 11.94 11.74 -7.92
C TRP A 414 12.21 12.34 -9.29
N THR A 415 12.32 13.67 -9.34
CA THR A 415 12.66 14.50 -10.50
C THR A 415 13.56 15.66 -10.03
N THR A 416 13.93 16.59 -10.90
CA THR A 416 14.51 17.87 -10.43
C THR A 416 13.40 18.83 -9.99
N VAL A 417 13.77 19.94 -9.33
CA VAL A 417 12.81 21.01 -8.98
C VAL A 417 12.40 21.89 -10.16
N PHE A 418 13.12 21.84 -11.27
CA PHE A 418 12.82 22.65 -12.46
C PHE A 418 11.72 22.00 -13.30
N HIS A 419 11.71 20.67 -13.34
CA HIS A 419 10.78 19.87 -14.14
C HIS A 419 10.86 20.19 -15.63
N ASP A 420 12.09 20.33 -16.14
CA ASP A 420 12.39 20.55 -17.55
C ASP A 420 12.14 19.26 -18.36
N ASP A 421 11.93 19.40 -19.68
CA ASP A 421 11.54 18.28 -20.57
C ASP A 421 12.59 17.16 -20.65
N ASP A 422 13.85 17.43 -20.33
CA ASP A 422 14.94 16.44 -20.31
C ASP A 422 15.40 16.07 -18.89
N ASP A 423 14.62 16.44 -17.87
CA ASP A 423 14.96 16.14 -16.50
C ASP A 423 15.01 14.63 -16.23
N PRO A 424 16.00 14.17 -15.44
CA PRO A 424 16.03 12.80 -14.98
C PRO A 424 14.82 12.50 -14.10
N VAL A 425 14.31 11.27 -14.24
CA VAL A 425 13.23 10.73 -13.41
C VAL A 425 13.52 9.31 -12.98
N GLY A 426 13.07 8.94 -11.78
CA GLY A 426 13.18 7.56 -11.33
C GLY A 426 12.36 7.26 -10.08
N PRO A 427 12.28 5.98 -9.69
CA PRO A 427 11.57 5.58 -8.49
C PRO A 427 12.45 5.77 -7.23
N PHE A 428 11.81 6.07 -6.11
CA PHE A 428 12.44 6.06 -4.79
C PHE A 428 11.61 5.24 -3.78
N TRP A 429 12.31 4.76 -2.76
CA TRP A 429 11.72 4.14 -1.59
C TRP A 429 12.34 4.72 -0.32
N LEU A 430 11.52 5.19 0.60
CA LEU A 430 11.92 5.79 1.87
C LEU A 430 11.35 4.94 3.02
N HIS A 431 12.20 4.35 3.85
CA HIS A 431 11.76 3.51 4.97
C HIS A 431 12.47 3.85 6.27
N LYS A 432 11.81 3.55 7.39
CA LYS A 432 12.26 3.94 8.72
C LYS A 432 13.14 2.84 9.32
N ILE A 433 14.34 3.22 9.72
CA ILE A 433 15.36 2.28 10.22
C ILE A 433 15.62 2.39 11.73
N GLY A 434 15.13 3.43 12.41
CA GLY A 434 15.21 3.52 13.87
C GLY A 434 14.77 4.87 14.44
N GLY A 435 14.91 5.03 15.76
CA GLY A 435 14.78 6.34 16.42
C GLY A 435 16.02 7.21 16.22
N VAL A 436 15.88 8.53 16.37
CA VAL A 436 17.05 9.44 16.36
C VAL A 436 17.98 9.07 17.53
N GLY A 437 19.23 8.73 17.20
CA GLY A 437 20.27 8.37 18.18
C GLY A 437 20.24 6.93 18.68
N GLU A 438 19.40 6.06 18.10
CA GLU A 438 19.43 4.61 18.36
C GLU A 438 20.39 3.93 17.36
N ASP A 439 21.41 3.23 17.89
CA ASP A 439 22.37 2.44 17.10
C ASP A 439 21.86 1.02 16.79
N SER A 440 20.71 0.61 17.35
CA SER A 440 20.05 -0.64 16.97
C SER A 440 19.42 -0.47 15.59
N GLU A 441 20.07 -1.03 14.57
CA GLU A 441 19.53 -1.08 13.21
C GLU A 441 18.27 -1.95 13.18
N SER A 442 17.21 -1.51 12.48
CA SER A 442 16.00 -2.33 12.31
C SER A 442 16.31 -3.62 11.57
N ARG A 443 15.56 -4.71 11.81
CA ARG A 443 15.69 -5.95 11.03
C ARG A 443 15.54 -5.77 9.51
N MET A 444 14.82 -4.74 9.05
CA MET A 444 14.80 -4.40 7.62
C MET A 444 16.18 -3.97 7.14
N THR A 445 16.93 -3.24 7.98
CA THR A 445 18.32 -2.87 7.74
C THR A 445 19.24 -4.10 7.80
N GLU A 446 19.04 -5.02 8.76
CA GLU A 446 19.79 -6.30 8.81
C GLU A 446 19.60 -7.13 7.52
N ILE A 447 18.37 -7.19 7.00
CA ILE A 447 18.05 -7.85 5.71
C ILE A 447 18.72 -7.13 4.52
N ILE A 448 19.00 -5.83 4.64
CA ILE A 448 19.63 -5.02 3.59
C ILE A 448 21.17 -5.05 3.67
N SER A 449 21.73 -5.29 4.86
CA SER A 449 23.17 -5.19 5.15
C SER A 449 23.96 -6.50 4.97
N ASP A 450 23.28 -7.65 4.85
CA ASP A 450 23.85 -8.97 4.50
C ASP A 450 23.72 -9.27 3.00
#